data_AF-A0A7W7SX45-F1
#
_entry.id   AF-A0A7W7SX45-F1
#
_cell.length_a   1.000
_cell.length_b   1.000
_cell.length_c   1.000
_cell.angle_alpha   90.00
_cell.angle_beta   90.00
_cell.angle_gamma   90.00
#
_symmetry.space_group_name_H-M   'P 1'
#
loop_
_entity.id
_entity.type
_entity.pdbx_description
1 polymer ?
#
loop_
_entity_poly.entity_id
_entity_poly.type
_entity_poly.pdbx_seq_one_letter_code
_entity_poly.pdbx_strand_id
1 'polypeptide(L)' 'MARAVQHAQESGLHPVLDVVASDTSATVLYRRLGWDLLGTVDQQWSPSQTVTVHCYAAPA' A
#
# COMPACT_ATOMS: atom_id res chain seq x y z
N MET A 1 9.52 1.86 6.76
CA MET A 1 8.95 2.54 5.58
C MET A 1 9.48 3.95 5.36
N ALA A 2 9.64 4.81 6.38
CA ALA A 2 10.06 6.21 6.20
C ALA A 2 11.30 6.42 5.31
N ARG A 3 12.38 5.66 5.51
CA ARG A 3 13.59 5.78 4.67
C ARG A 3 13.33 5.46 3.18
N ALA A 4 12.51 4.45 2.89
CA ALA A 4 12.20 4.07 1.51
C ALA A 4 11.32 5.12 0.82
N VAL A 5 10.33 5.67 1.57
CA VAL A 5 9.49 6.78 1.11
C VAL A 5 10.33 8.01 0.79
N GLN A 6 11.19 8.41 1.72
CA GLN A 6 12.07 9.57 1.54
C GLN A 6 12.97 9.40 0.31
N HIS A 7 13.63 8.25 0.16
CA HIS A 7 14.52 8.01 -0.99
C HIS A 7 13.78 8.05 -2.34
N ALA A 8 12.56 7.49 -2.39
CA ALA A 8 11.73 7.55 -3.59
C ALA A 8 11.30 8.99 -3.92
N GLN A 9 10.88 9.77 -2.91
CA GLN A 9 10.52 11.18 -3.08
C GLN A 9 11.72 12.03 -3.54
N GLU A 10 12.91 11.82 -2.96
CA GLU A 10 14.17 12.45 -3.40
C GLU A 10 14.51 12.13 -4.87
N SER A 11 14.04 10.97 -5.35
CA SER A 11 14.20 10.53 -6.74
C SER A 11 13.04 10.96 -7.66
N GLY A 12 12.09 11.78 -7.16
CA GLY A 12 10.93 12.23 -7.93
C GLY A 12 9.87 11.13 -8.17
N LEU A 13 9.93 10.03 -7.42
CA LEU A 13 9.00 8.91 -7.51
C LEU A 13 7.92 9.01 -6.43
N HIS A 14 6.72 8.52 -6.74
CA HIS A 14 5.60 8.46 -5.80
C HIS A 14 5.41 7.03 -5.27
N PRO A 15 5.68 6.78 -3.97
CA PRO A 15 5.57 5.44 -3.40
C PRO A 15 4.12 4.94 -3.36
N VAL A 16 3.94 3.67 -3.71
CA VAL A 16 2.68 2.93 -3.56
C VAL A 16 2.92 1.60 -2.85
N LEU A 17 1.90 1.07 -2.19
CA LEU A 17 1.93 -0.26 -1.59
C LEU A 17 0.57 -0.95 -1.65
N ASP A 18 0.59 -2.27 -1.63
CA ASP A 18 -0.60 -3.12 -1.53
C ASP A 18 -0.64 -3.79 -0.15
N VAL A 19 -1.79 -3.70 0.52
CA VAL A 19 -2.05 -4.31 1.84
C VAL A 19 -3.14 -5.35 1.69
N VAL A 20 -2.95 -6.56 2.21
CA VAL A 20 -4.02 -7.56 2.27
C VAL A 20 -5.23 -6.98 3.00
N ALA A 21 -6.41 -7.01 2.38
CA ALA A 21 -7.61 -6.37 2.91
C ALA A 21 -8.06 -6.93 4.26
N SER A 22 -7.73 -8.19 4.57
CA SER A 22 -8.00 -8.80 5.87
C SER A 22 -7.00 -8.37 6.97
N ASP A 23 -5.88 -7.74 6.63
CA ASP A 23 -4.94 -7.16 7.60
C ASP A 23 -5.44 -5.80 8.07
N THR A 24 -6.31 -5.85 9.07
CA THR A 24 -6.91 -4.66 9.69
C THR A 24 -5.87 -3.77 10.38
N SER A 25 -4.80 -4.35 10.93
CA SER A 25 -3.77 -3.59 11.63
C SER A 25 -2.93 -2.77 10.67
N ALA A 26 -2.49 -3.37 9.55
CA ALA A 26 -1.79 -2.65 8.50
C ALA A 26 -2.67 -1.58 7.85
N THR A 27 -3.95 -1.90 7.60
CA THR A 27 -4.92 -0.93 7.04
C THR A 27 -5.09 0.30 7.94
N VAL A 28 -5.23 0.11 9.25
CA VAL A 28 -5.33 1.22 10.21
C VAL A 28 -4.01 2.00 10.29
N LEU A 29 -2.87 1.32 10.27
CA LEU A 29 -1.56 1.96 10.30
C LEU A 29 -1.38 2.93 9.14
N TYR A 30 -1.57 2.48 7.89
CA TYR A 30 -1.31 3.32 6.71
C TYR A 30 -2.31 4.48 6.59
N ARG A 31 -3.58 4.26 6.93
CA ARG A 31 -4.56 5.37 7.02
C ARG A 31 -4.14 6.42 8.05
N ARG A 32 -3.62 6.01 9.22
CA ARG A 32 -3.13 6.95 10.25
C ARG A 32 -1.87 7.69 9.83
N LEU A 33 -1.04 7.07 8.99
CA LEU A 33 0.13 7.70 8.39
C LEU A 33 -0.23 8.64 7.22
N GLY A 34 -1.53 8.83 6.93
CA GLY A 34 -2.00 9.72 5.88
C GLY A 34 -1.82 9.17 4.47
N TRP A 35 -1.71 7.84 4.31
CA TRP A 35 -1.67 7.23 2.99
C TRP A 35 -3.08 7.19 2.39
N ASP A 36 -3.17 7.55 1.11
CA ASP A 36 -4.43 7.64 0.37
C ASP A 36 -4.81 6.30 -0.25
N LEU A 37 -6.05 5.85 -0.05
CA LEU A 37 -6.57 4.63 -0.69
C LEU A 37 -6.82 4.90 -2.17
N LEU A 38 -6.05 4.27 -3.04
CA LEU A 38 -6.20 4.33 -4.48
C LEU A 38 -7.28 3.39 -5.00
N GLY A 39 -7.44 2.24 -4.34
CA GLY A 39 -8.40 1.22 -4.78
C GLY A 39 -8.33 -0.07 -3.98
N THR A 40 -9.25 -0.97 -4.29
CA THR A 40 -9.26 -2.35 -3.77
C THR A 40 -9.34 -3.29 -4.95
N VAL A 41 -8.42 -4.24 -5.03
CA VAL A 41 -8.31 -5.15 -6.17
C VAL A 41 -8.04 -6.57 -5.70
N ASP A 42 -8.50 -7.55 -6.47
CA ASP A 42 -8.14 -8.95 -6.28
C ASP A 42 -6.86 -9.27 -7.06
N GLN A 43 -5.83 -9.77 -6.38
CA GLN A 43 -4.56 -10.15 -7.00
C GLN A 43 -4.34 -11.66 -6.94
N GLN A 44 -3.91 -12.25 -8.05
CA GLN A 44 -3.48 -13.64 -8.08
C GLN A 44 -2.02 -13.74 -7.61
N TRP A 45 -1.80 -14.20 -6.39
CA TRP A 45 -0.44 -14.35 -5.83
C TRP A 45 0.19 -15.71 -6.14
N SER A 46 -0.64 -16.72 -6.41
CA SER A 46 -0.22 -18.04 -6.90
C SER A 46 -1.36 -18.68 -7.70
N PRO A 47 -1.17 -19.77 -8.44
CA PRO A 47 -2.24 -20.39 -9.23
C PRO A 47 -3.51 -20.78 -8.45
N SER A 48 -3.40 -20.99 -7.14
CA SER A 48 -4.51 -21.37 -6.26
C SER A 48 -4.91 -20.29 -5.25
N GLN A 49 -4.26 -19.11 -5.28
CA GLN A 49 -4.49 -18.07 -4.29
C GLN A 49 -4.75 -16.72 -4.93
N THR A 50 -5.99 -16.25 -4.75
CA THR A 50 -6.42 -14.88 -5.03
C THR A 50 -6.57 -14.14 -3.70
N VAL A 51 -5.99 -12.94 -3.61
CA VAL A 51 -5.96 -12.13 -2.39
C VAL A 51 -6.49 -10.74 -2.71
N THR A 52 -7.54 -10.32 -1.99
CA THR A 52 -8.01 -8.93 -2.04
C THR A 52 -7.02 -8.03 -1.32
N VAL A 53 -6.56 -6.97 -1.99
CA VAL A 53 -5.64 -5.98 -1.42
C VAL A 53 -6.20 -4.57 -1.55
N HIS A 54 -5.85 -3.72 -0.58
CA HIS A 54 -6.01 -2.28 -0.62
C HIS A 54 -4.73 -1.62 -1.13
N CYS A 55 -4.83 -0.87 -2.22
CA CYS A 55 -3.72 -0.14 -2.82
C CYS A 55 -3.65 1.26 -2.20
N TYR A 56 -2.49 1.65 -1.68
CA TYR A 56 -2.26 2.93 -1.02
C TYR A 56 -1.14 3.73 -1.68
N ALA A 57 -1.33 5.05 -1.76
CA ALA A 57 -0.32 6.03 -2.14
C ALA A 57 0.25 6.73 -0.90
N ALA A 58 1.56 6.99 -0.87
CA ALA A 58 2.16 7.79 0.19
C ALA A 58 1.70 9.25 0.09
N PRO A 59 1.60 9.99 1.21
CA PRO A 59 1.34 11.42 1.15
C PRO A 59 2.43 12.16 0.37
N ALA A 60 2.02 13.23 -0.31
CA ALA A 60 2.92 14.12 -1.06
C ALA A 60 3.88 14.88 -0.13
#